data_AF-A0A9P6ITB0-F1
#
_entry.id   AF-A0A9P6ITB0-F1
#
_cell.length_a   1.000
_cell.length_b   1.000
_cell.length_c   1.000
_cell.angle_alpha   90.00
_cell.angle_beta   90.00
_cell.angle_gamma   90.00
#
_symmetry.space_group_name_H-M   'P 1'
#
loop_
_entity.id
_entity.type
_entity.pdbx_description
1 polymer ?
#
loop_
_entity_poly.entity_id
_entity_poly.type
_entity_poly.pdbx_seq_one_letter_code
_entity_poly.pdbx_strand_id
1 'polypeptide(L)'
;MMKESVRQTLRSQRTDSQHALEVAAWPGLAALAEETLDGAIVYGEALPRLRGLILLSGVYDIVAHLEHERVRGVEEISAMSRVMGGNLQAFSMNSPTRILEDLVRASAPATAEQRNALLQRLKSFLPAKMLVIHGDNDRTVPAASSIRFVRMLRALQLGPDHVRLRLFTEMAHQAPVV
;
A
#
# COMPACT_ATOMS: atom_id res chain seq x y z
N MET A 1 15.65 40.56 13.08
CA MET A 1 14.41 39.90 12.62
C MET A 1 14.58 39.03 11.38
N MET A 2 15.21 39.48 10.28
CA MET A 2 15.24 38.72 9.01
C MET A 2 16.10 37.44 9.02
N LYS A 3 17.12 37.35 9.89
CA LYS A 3 18.00 36.16 10.02
C LYS A 3 17.35 34.99 10.77
N GLU A 4 16.35 35.25 11.62
CA GLU A 4 15.61 34.22 12.36
C GLU A 4 14.66 33.44 11.43
N SER A 5 13.94 34.17 10.58
CA SER A 5 12.94 33.61 9.65
C SER A 5 13.58 32.68 8.61
N VAL A 6 14.73 33.06 8.05
CA VAL A 6 15.48 32.20 7.11
C VAL A 6 16.00 30.93 7.80
N ARG A 7 16.43 31.02 9.07
CA ARG A 7 16.86 29.86 9.84
C ARG A 7 15.71 28.93 10.21
N GLN A 8 14.51 29.47 10.45
CA GLN A 8 13.31 28.68 10.69
C GLN A 8 12.83 27.96 9.42
N THR A 9 12.83 28.63 8.26
CA THR A 9 12.47 28.01 6.98
C THR A 9 13.47 26.93 6.56
N LEU A 10 14.78 27.16 6.77
CA LEU A 10 15.81 26.15 6.51
C LEU A 10 15.74 24.96 7.48
N ARG A 11 15.26 25.17 8.72
CA ARG A 11 15.01 24.08 9.67
C ARG A 11 13.77 23.29 9.30
N SER A 12 12.68 23.94 8.88
CA SER A 12 11.45 23.24 8.45
C SER A 12 11.68 22.43 7.17
N GLN A 13 12.40 23.00 6.19
CA GLN A 13 12.76 22.29 4.96
C GLN A 13 13.71 21.11 5.24
N ARG A 14 14.57 21.21 6.26
CA ARG A 14 15.47 20.12 6.68
C ARG A 14 14.73 19.03 7.43
N THR A 15 13.73 19.36 8.26
CA THR A 15 12.86 18.35 8.89
C THR A 15 11.94 17.67 7.89
N ASP A 16 11.40 18.40 6.90
CA ASP A 16 10.56 17.81 5.85
C ASP A 16 11.38 16.90 4.92
N SER A 17 12.62 17.29 4.62
CA SER A 17 13.55 16.47 3.85
C SER A 17 14.06 15.25 4.63
N GLN A 18 14.26 15.39 5.95
CA GLN A 18 14.64 14.26 6.81
C GLN A 18 13.47 13.29 7.04
N HIS A 19 12.24 13.78 7.18
CA HIS A 19 11.04 12.93 7.19
C HIS A 19 10.85 12.24 5.83
N ALA A 20 11.08 12.93 4.71
CA ALA A 20 11.03 12.32 3.38
C ALA A 20 12.11 11.26 3.15
N LEU A 21 13.28 11.39 3.80
CA LEU A 21 14.36 10.41 3.76
C LEU A 21 14.15 9.24 4.73
N GLU A 22 13.47 9.44 5.87
CA GLU A 22 13.01 8.35 6.74
C GLU A 22 11.86 7.55 6.11
N VAL A 23 10.94 8.21 5.39
CA VAL A 23 9.90 7.54 4.58
C VAL A 23 10.52 6.77 3.41
N ALA A 24 11.70 7.17 2.93
CA ALA A 24 12.43 6.44 1.88
C ALA A 24 13.04 5.11 2.37
N ALA A 25 13.09 4.87 3.68
CA ALA A 25 13.44 3.60 4.27
C ALA A 25 12.21 3.02 4.97
N TRP A 26 11.21 2.57 4.20
CA TRP A 26 10.14 1.74 4.74
C TRP A 26 10.80 0.64 5.60
N PRO A 27 10.55 0.56 6.92
CA PRO A 27 11.16 -0.47 7.76
C PRO A 27 10.84 -1.88 7.26
N GLY A 28 9.71 -2.03 6.54
CA GLY A 28 9.33 -3.25 5.86
C GLY A 28 10.23 -3.62 4.69
N LEU A 29 10.99 -2.71 4.10
CA LEU A 29 11.98 -3.01 3.05
C LEU A 29 13.25 -3.65 3.66
N ALA A 30 13.66 -3.19 4.84
CA ALA A 30 14.69 -3.84 5.66
C ALA A 30 14.19 -5.20 6.20
N ALA A 31 12.95 -5.28 6.70
CA ALA A 31 12.36 -6.55 7.13
C ALA A 31 12.18 -7.53 5.96
N LEU A 32 11.73 -7.05 4.79
CA LEU A 32 11.68 -7.84 3.57
C LEU A 32 13.07 -8.28 3.17
N ALA A 33 14.12 -7.46 3.36
CA ALA A 33 15.52 -7.77 3.07
C ALA A 33 16.16 -8.75 4.08
N GLU A 34 15.73 -8.71 5.34
CA GLU A 34 16.17 -9.56 6.44
C GLU A 34 15.41 -10.90 6.53
N GLU A 35 14.19 -11.01 5.97
CA GLU A 35 13.50 -12.28 5.67
C GLU A 35 14.22 -13.02 4.54
N THR A 36 15.51 -13.25 4.70
CA THR A 36 16.18 -14.38 4.09
C THR A 36 15.59 -15.59 4.80
N LEU A 37 15.01 -16.53 4.04
CA LEU A 37 14.48 -17.80 4.52
C LEU A 37 15.59 -18.73 5.05
N ASP A 38 16.61 -18.17 5.69
CA ASP A 38 17.70 -18.87 6.34
C ASP A 38 17.53 -18.70 7.85
N GLY A 39 16.65 -19.52 8.44
CA GLY A 39 16.99 -20.09 9.75
C GLY A 39 16.20 -19.70 10.99
N ALA A 40 14.96 -19.18 10.94
CA ALA A 40 14.16 -19.07 12.17
C ALA A 40 12.63 -19.07 11.97
N ILE A 41 12.03 -20.24 11.78
CA ILE A 41 10.70 -20.53 12.35
C ILE A 41 10.77 -21.89 13.04
N VAL A 42 11.03 -21.85 14.36
CA VAL A 42 10.67 -22.94 15.27
C VAL A 42 9.18 -22.76 15.53
N TYR A 43 8.33 -23.38 14.70
CA TYR A 43 6.94 -23.83 14.92
C TYR A 43 6.30 -24.07 13.54
N GLY A 44 6.39 -25.30 13.03
CA GLY A 44 5.68 -25.75 11.82
C GLY A 44 6.45 -25.58 10.50
N GLU A 45 6.07 -26.39 9.51
CA GLU A 45 6.58 -26.32 8.14
C GLU A 45 6.26 -24.94 7.52
N ALA A 46 7.14 -24.46 6.64
CA ALA A 46 6.93 -23.21 5.90
C ALA A 46 5.59 -23.26 5.14
N LEU A 47 4.79 -22.20 5.26
CA LEU A 47 3.49 -22.14 4.58
C LEU A 47 3.67 -22.25 3.05
N PRO A 48 2.80 -23.01 2.35
CA PRO A 48 2.89 -23.12 0.92
C PRO A 48 2.68 -21.77 0.25
N ARG A 49 3.37 -21.54 -0.87
CA ARG A 49 3.23 -20.30 -1.64
C ARG A 49 1.79 -20.12 -2.13
N LEU A 50 1.24 -18.93 -1.91
CA LEU A 50 -0.08 -18.55 -2.43
C LEU A 50 -0.09 -18.56 -3.96
N ARG A 51 -0.96 -19.40 -4.54
CA ARG A 51 -1.09 -19.54 -6.00
C ARG A 51 -1.66 -18.28 -6.67
N GLY A 52 -2.56 -17.59 -5.98
CA GLY A 52 -3.22 -16.39 -6.47
C GLY A 52 -4.06 -15.73 -5.41
N LEU A 53 -4.58 -14.54 -5.74
CA LEU A 53 -5.36 -13.71 -4.83
C LEU A 53 -6.55 -13.11 -5.58
N ILE A 54 -7.74 -13.20 -4.99
CA ILE A 54 -8.95 -12.52 -5.48
C ILE A 54 -9.36 -11.51 -4.40
N LEU A 55 -9.46 -10.24 -4.79
CA LEU A 55 -9.76 -9.13 -3.89
C LEU A 55 -11.05 -8.46 -4.35
N LEU A 56 -12.01 -8.34 -3.44
CA LEU A 56 -13.35 -7.81 -3.72
C LEU A 56 -13.54 -6.51 -2.94
N SER A 57 -13.84 -5.41 -3.64
CA SER A 57 -14.21 -4.09 -3.07
C SER A 57 -13.40 -3.65 -1.83
N GLY A 58 -12.08 -3.90 -1.84
CA GLY A 58 -11.23 -3.68 -0.68
C GLY A 58 -10.86 -2.22 -0.42
N VAL A 59 -10.60 -1.91 0.86
CA VAL A 59 -9.93 -0.67 1.28
C VAL A 59 -8.42 -0.89 1.20
N TYR A 60 -7.76 -0.25 0.23
CA TYR A 60 -6.31 -0.40 0.03
C TYR A 60 -5.51 0.84 0.47
N ASP A 61 -6.17 1.95 0.73
CA ASP A 61 -5.58 3.13 1.36
C ASP A 61 -6.51 3.59 2.48
N ILE A 62 -6.11 3.27 3.71
CA ILE A 62 -6.89 3.53 4.92
C ILE A 62 -6.95 5.04 5.19
N VAL A 63 -5.90 5.80 4.85
CA VAL A 63 -5.90 7.26 5.00
C VAL A 63 -6.95 7.89 4.10
N ALA A 64 -6.98 7.48 2.82
CA ALA A 64 -7.99 7.95 1.89
C ALA A 64 -9.41 7.48 2.28
N HIS A 65 -9.52 6.28 2.85
CA HIS A 65 -10.81 5.76 3.31
C HIS A 65 -11.34 6.49 4.54
N LEU A 66 -10.48 6.91 5.47
CA LEU A 66 -10.88 7.75 6.60
C LEU A 66 -11.54 9.03 6.13
N GLU A 67 -10.97 9.67 5.12
CA GLU A 67 -11.54 10.88 4.55
C GLU A 67 -12.89 10.61 3.89
N HIS A 68 -13.02 9.46 3.20
CA HIS A 68 -14.31 9.02 2.65
C HIS A 68 -15.36 8.74 3.74
N GLU A 69 -14.96 8.19 4.88
CA GLU A 69 -15.85 8.01 6.03
C GLU A 69 -16.29 9.35 6.63
N ARG A 70 -15.37 10.31 6.75
CA ARG A 70 -15.65 11.68 7.24
C ARG A 70 -16.65 12.41 6.35
N VAL A 71 -16.46 12.36 5.03
CA VAL A 71 -17.40 12.99 4.08
C VAL A 71 -18.81 12.39 4.21
N ARG A 72 -18.93 11.12 4.62
CA ARG A 72 -20.22 10.46 4.88
C ARG A 72 -20.71 10.62 6.32
N GLY A 73 -19.92 11.20 7.22
CA GLY A 73 -20.24 11.34 8.64
C GLY A 73 -20.31 10.01 9.40
N VAL A 74 -19.48 9.02 9.02
CA VAL A 74 -19.48 7.67 9.64
C VAL A 74 -18.14 7.30 10.29
N GLU A 75 -17.17 8.21 10.33
CA GLU A 75 -15.83 8.00 10.86
C GLU A 75 -15.81 7.68 12.37
N GLU A 76 -16.74 8.25 13.14
CA GLU A 76 -16.84 8.06 14.59
C GLU A 76 -17.43 6.68 14.94
N ILE A 77 -18.39 6.22 14.13
CA ILE A 77 -19.01 4.89 14.31
C ILE A 77 -18.13 3.78 13.74
N SER A 78 -17.33 4.07 12.72
CA SER A 78 -16.38 3.12 12.12
C SER A 78 -15.39 2.59 13.15
N ALA A 79 -15.09 1.29 13.08
CA ALA A 79 -14.06 0.68 13.91
C ALA A 79 -12.64 1.03 13.43
N MET A 80 -12.49 1.52 12.19
CA MET A 80 -11.21 1.70 11.53
C MET A 80 -10.26 2.60 12.35
N SER A 81 -10.72 3.78 12.76
CA SER A 81 -9.89 4.72 13.54
C SER A 81 -9.44 4.16 14.89
N ARG A 82 -10.29 3.36 15.55
CA ARG A 82 -9.96 2.70 16.82
C ARG A 82 -8.94 1.59 16.62
N VAL A 83 -9.11 0.75 15.59
CA VAL A 83 -8.17 -0.35 15.28
C VAL A 83 -6.80 0.19 14.86
N MET A 84 -6.76 1.32 14.16
CA MET A 84 -5.52 1.99 13.79
C MET A 84 -4.89 2.80 14.94
N GLY A 85 -5.49 2.80 16.14
CA GLY A 85 -4.95 3.51 17.31
C GLY A 85 -4.92 5.03 17.15
N GLY A 86 -5.81 5.61 16.34
CA GLY A 86 -5.99 7.05 16.20
C GLY A 86 -4.80 7.83 15.62
N ASN A 87 -3.79 7.16 15.07
CA ASN A 87 -2.55 7.81 14.61
C ASN A 87 -2.35 7.63 13.10
N LEU A 88 -2.13 8.73 12.36
CA LEU A 88 -2.00 8.70 10.89
C LEU A 88 -0.82 7.85 10.39
N GLN A 89 0.20 7.65 11.22
CA GLN A 89 1.32 6.77 10.91
C GLN A 89 0.87 5.32 10.75
N ALA A 90 0.07 4.80 11.67
CA ALA A 90 -0.48 3.44 11.60
C ALA A 90 -1.41 3.28 10.40
N PHE A 91 -2.19 4.31 10.04
CA PHE A 91 -3.01 4.25 8.83
C PHE A 91 -2.13 4.07 7.59
N SER A 92 -1.03 4.83 7.49
CA SER A 92 -0.10 4.75 6.37
C SER A 92 0.61 3.39 6.32
N MET A 93 1.12 2.92 7.47
CA MET A 93 1.81 1.64 7.59
C MET A 93 0.92 0.43 7.31
N ASN A 94 -0.38 0.53 7.55
CA ASN A 94 -1.35 -0.54 7.28
C ASN A 94 -2.07 -0.35 5.93
N SER A 95 -1.67 0.61 5.09
CA SER A 95 -2.29 0.85 3.79
C SER A 95 -1.52 0.15 2.67
N PRO A 96 -2.05 -0.94 2.07
CA PRO A 96 -1.38 -1.67 0.99
C PRO A 96 -0.93 -0.78 -0.19
N THR A 97 -1.74 0.23 -0.55
CA THR A 97 -1.42 1.15 -1.64
C THR A 97 -0.20 2.03 -1.30
N ARG A 98 -0.09 2.49 -0.06
CA ARG A 98 1.03 3.34 0.39
C ARG A 98 2.33 2.56 0.45
N ILE A 99 2.25 1.35 0.99
CA ILE A 99 3.33 0.35 0.94
C ILE A 99 3.85 0.16 -0.49
N LEU A 100 2.94 -0.03 -1.46
CA LEU A 100 3.33 -0.20 -2.86
C LEU A 100 3.91 1.08 -3.46
N GLU A 101 3.42 2.26 -3.09
CA GLU A 101 3.99 3.55 -3.52
C GLU A 101 5.44 3.71 -3.06
N ASP A 102 5.72 3.35 -1.82
CA ASP A 102 7.07 3.39 -1.26
C ASP A 102 7.98 2.37 -1.94
N LEU A 103 7.47 1.17 -2.23
CA LEU A 103 8.20 0.18 -3.04
C LEU A 103 8.47 0.66 -4.46
N VAL A 104 7.50 1.30 -5.12
CA VAL A 104 7.69 1.85 -6.46
C VAL A 104 8.78 2.93 -6.43
N ARG A 105 8.75 3.81 -5.43
CA ARG A 105 9.79 4.83 -5.22
C ARG A 105 11.15 4.22 -4.94
N ALA A 106 11.22 3.21 -4.08
CA ALA A 106 12.45 2.49 -3.76
C ALA A 106 12.96 1.65 -4.95
N SER A 107 12.08 1.23 -5.87
CA SER A 107 12.39 0.52 -7.11
C SER A 107 12.90 1.41 -8.24
N ALA A 108 13.10 2.70 -7.96
CA ALA A 108 13.80 3.64 -8.83
C ALA A 108 15.33 3.80 -8.56
N PRO A 109 16.08 2.81 -8.01
CA PRO A 109 17.44 3.04 -7.55
C PRO A 109 18.41 3.30 -8.74
N ALA A 110 19.61 3.76 -8.39
CA ALA A 110 20.63 4.24 -9.32
C ALA A 110 21.20 3.19 -10.29
N THR A 111 21.00 1.89 -10.05
CA THR A 111 21.49 0.81 -10.93
C THR A 111 20.45 -0.28 -11.22
N ALA A 112 20.59 -0.94 -12.38
CA ALA A 112 19.67 -1.98 -12.84
C ALA A 112 19.68 -3.23 -11.96
N GLU A 113 20.82 -3.54 -11.34
CA GLU A 113 21.03 -4.72 -10.49
C GLU A 113 20.20 -4.63 -9.21
N GLN A 114 20.22 -3.48 -8.54
CA GLN A 114 19.47 -3.25 -7.29
C GLN A 114 17.96 -3.37 -7.54
N ARG A 115 17.49 -2.80 -8.65
CA ARG A 115 16.11 -2.94 -9.08
C ARG A 115 15.75 -4.40 -9.35
N ASN A 116 16.59 -5.14 -10.08
CA ASN A 116 16.33 -6.55 -10.39
C ASN A 116 16.27 -7.40 -9.12
N ALA A 117 17.17 -7.19 -8.16
CA ALA A 117 17.16 -7.90 -6.88
C ALA A 117 15.85 -7.67 -6.10
N LEU A 118 15.41 -6.41 -6.00
CA LEU A 118 14.13 -6.06 -5.36
C LEU A 118 12.96 -6.74 -6.07
N LEU A 119 12.91 -6.69 -7.40
CA LEU A 119 11.83 -7.30 -8.17
C LEU A 119 11.78 -8.82 -8.02
N GLN A 120 12.93 -9.50 -7.99
CA GLN A 120 12.98 -10.95 -7.75
C GLN A 120 12.44 -11.29 -6.36
N ARG A 121 12.78 -10.48 -5.36
CA ARG A 121 12.30 -10.65 -3.99
C ARG A 121 10.79 -10.41 -3.88
N LEU A 122 10.26 -9.36 -4.51
CA LEU A 122 8.82 -9.12 -4.54
C LEU A 122 8.06 -10.28 -5.22
N LYS A 123 8.64 -10.89 -6.28
CA LYS A 123 8.05 -12.06 -6.95
C LYS A 123 8.06 -13.32 -6.08
N SER A 124 8.97 -13.47 -5.11
CA SER A 124 8.97 -14.62 -4.21
C SER A 124 7.86 -14.54 -3.15
N PHE A 125 7.55 -13.33 -2.68
CA PHE A 125 6.52 -13.11 -1.66
C PHE A 125 5.11 -12.95 -2.25
N LEU A 126 4.96 -12.22 -3.36
CA LEU A 126 3.65 -11.91 -3.89
C LEU A 126 3.04 -13.09 -4.67
N PRO A 127 1.72 -13.32 -4.54
CA PRO A 127 0.99 -14.25 -5.40
C PRO A 127 1.25 -13.97 -6.89
N ALA A 128 1.44 -15.03 -7.67
CA ALA A 128 1.77 -14.91 -9.10
C ALA A 128 0.62 -14.33 -9.95
N LYS A 129 -0.62 -14.42 -9.46
CA LYS A 129 -1.81 -13.92 -10.14
C LYS A 129 -2.74 -13.24 -9.14
N MET A 130 -3.14 -12.02 -9.46
CA MET A 130 -4.10 -11.25 -8.66
C MET A 130 -5.27 -10.79 -9.52
N LEU A 131 -6.47 -10.93 -8.98
CA LEU A 131 -7.70 -10.40 -9.56
C LEU A 131 -8.34 -9.44 -8.56
N VAL A 132 -8.48 -8.19 -8.94
CA VAL A 132 -9.20 -7.17 -8.18
C VAL A 132 -10.54 -6.93 -8.85
N ILE A 133 -11.61 -7.02 -8.08
CA ILE A 133 -12.99 -6.81 -8.53
C ILE A 133 -13.60 -5.68 -7.70
N HIS A 134 -14.26 -4.74 -8.36
CA HIS A 134 -14.96 -3.63 -7.69
C HIS A 134 -16.19 -3.21 -8.51
N GLY A 135 -17.25 -2.76 -7.84
CA GLY A 135 -18.35 -2.05 -8.49
C GLY A 135 -18.06 -0.55 -8.67
N ASP A 136 -18.48 0.05 -9.77
CA ASP A 136 -18.25 1.50 -10.01
C ASP A 136 -19.25 2.41 -9.26
N ASN A 137 -20.35 1.86 -8.75
CA ASN A 137 -21.35 2.54 -7.92
C ASN A 137 -21.24 2.15 -6.43
N ASP A 138 -20.05 1.73 -6.01
CA ASP A 138 -19.75 1.40 -4.62
C ASP A 138 -19.64 2.67 -3.75
N ARG A 139 -20.68 2.90 -2.93
CA ARG A 139 -20.75 4.05 -2.01
C ARG A 139 -20.09 3.77 -0.65
N THR A 140 -19.77 2.51 -0.37
CA THR A 140 -19.11 2.13 0.88
C THR A 140 -17.62 2.32 0.75
N VAL A 141 -17.02 1.72 -0.27
CA VAL A 141 -15.61 1.85 -0.61
C VAL A 141 -15.54 2.37 -2.04
N PRO A 142 -14.99 3.57 -2.30
CA PRO A 142 -14.92 4.08 -3.66
C PRO A 142 -14.05 3.17 -4.54
N ALA A 143 -14.48 2.92 -5.78
CA ALA A 143 -13.72 2.15 -6.78
C ALA A 143 -12.29 2.70 -7.00
N ALA A 144 -12.08 4.00 -6.74
CA ALA A 144 -10.78 4.65 -6.73
C ALA A 144 -9.74 3.93 -5.84
N SER A 145 -10.17 3.30 -4.74
CA SER A 145 -9.35 2.46 -3.86
C SER A 145 -8.68 1.34 -4.67
N SER A 146 -9.48 0.53 -5.39
CA SER A 146 -8.96 -0.57 -6.23
C SER A 146 -8.17 -0.08 -7.43
N ILE A 147 -8.64 0.98 -8.10
CA ILE A 147 -7.97 1.54 -9.28
C ILE A 147 -6.54 1.98 -8.92
N ARG A 148 -6.39 2.72 -7.81
CA ARG A 148 -5.07 3.19 -7.37
C ARG A 148 -4.18 2.03 -6.93
N PHE A 149 -4.70 1.08 -6.17
CA PHE A 149 -3.95 -0.12 -5.74
C PHE A 149 -3.41 -0.91 -6.95
N VAL A 150 -4.26 -1.21 -7.93
CA VAL A 150 -3.87 -1.93 -9.15
C VAL A 150 -2.85 -1.13 -9.96
N ARG A 151 -3.00 0.20 -10.02
CA ARG A 151 -2.02 1.08 -10.69
C ARG A 151 -0.63 0.94 -10.06
N MET A 152 -0.54 0.86 -8.74
CA MET A 152 0.76 0.70 -8.04
C MET A 152 1.35 -0.70 -8.23
N LEU A 153 0.54 -1.76 -8.17
CA LEU A 153 1.01 -3.11 -8.52
C LEU A 153 1.58 -3.17 -9.95
N ARG A 154 0.87 -2.56 -10.91
CA ARG A 154 1.34 -2.46 -12.30
C ARG A 154 2.64 -1.69 -12.45
N ALA A 155 2.83 -0.62 -11.68
CA ALA A 155 4.04 0.19 -11.72
C ALA A 155 5.30 -0.60 -11.33
N LEU A 156 5.16 -1.61 -10.47
CA LEU A 156 6.27 -2.52 -10.10
C LEU A 156 6.72 -3.46 -11.23
N GLN A 157 5.96 -3.60 -12.33
CA GLN A 157 6.35 -4.39 -13.50
C GLN A 157 6.73 -5.86 -13.16
N LEU A 158 5.99 -6.49 -12.24
CA LEU A 158 6.24 -7.87 -11.78
C LEU A 158 5.99 -8.94 -12.87
N GLY A 159 5.44 -8.55 -14.00
CA GLY A 159 5.21 -9.41 -15.17
C GLY A 159 3.92 -9.05 -15.90
N PRO A 160 3.75 -9.56 -17.13
CA PRO A 160 2.49 -9.44 -17.85
C PRO A 160 1.41 -10.19 -17.06
N ASP A 161 0.21 -9.60 -16.98
CA ASP A 161 -0.97 -10.21 -16.35
C ASP A 161 -0.86 -10.58 -14.86
N HIS A 162 0.16 -10.11 -14.12
CA HIS A 162 0.27 -10.42 -12.68
C HIS A 162 -0.92 -9.88 -11.88
N VAL A 163 -1.54 -8.79 -12.34
CA VAL A 163 -2.75 -8.20 -11.76
C VAL A 163 -3.76 -7.81 -12.83
N ARG A 164 -5.02 -8.22 -12.61
CA ARG A 164 -6.17 -7.83 -13.42
C ARG A 164 -7.17 -7.05 -12.57
N LEU A 165 -7.77 -6.02 -13.15
CA LEU A 165 -8.87 -5.27 -12.55
C LEU A 165 -10.15 -5.54 -13.36
N ARG A 166 -11.23 -5.87 -12.66
CA ARG A 166 -12.59 -5.93 -13.21
C ARG A 166 -13.44 -4.90 -12.48
N LEU A 167 -13.94 -3.94 -13.24
CA LEU A 167 -14.95 -2.99 -12.75
C LEU A 167 -16.30 -3.42 -13.29
N PHE A 168 -17.27 -3.59 -12.39
CA PHE A 168 -18.65 -3.90 -12.74
C PHE A 168 -19.48 -2.63 -12.70
N THR A 169 -20.18 -2.37 -13.79
CA THR A 169 -21.01 -1.16 -13.97
C THR A 169 -22.29 -1.24 -13.16
N GLU A 170 -22.68 -0.13 -12.55
CA GLU A 170 -23.88 0.03 -11.71
C GLU A 170 -23.92 -0.91 -10.49
N MET A 171 -22.79 -1.53 -10.15
CA MET A 171 -22.69 -2.47 -9.05
C MET A 171 -22.33 -1.72 -7.76
N ALA A 172 -23.18 -1.83 -6.75
CA ALA A 172 -22.92 -1.33 -5.40
C ALA A 172 -22.13 -2.35 -4.56
N HIS A 173 -21.61 -1.93 -3.39
CA HIS A 173 -20.78 -2.75 -2.49
C HIS A 173 -21.37 -4.11 -2.13
N GLN A 174 -22.69 -4.15 -1.94
CA GLN A 174 -23.46 -5.31 -1.49
C GLN A 174 -24.34 -5.89 -2.60
N ALA A 175 -24.22 -5.38 -3.83
CA ALA A 175 -25.06 -5.83 -4.92
C ALA A 175 -24.78 -7.32 -5.21
N PRO A 176 -25.82 -8.16 -5.33
CA PRO A 176 -25.63 -9.53 -5.78
C PRO A 176 -25.08 -9.51 -7.21
N VAL A 177 -24.22 -10.47 -7.52
CA VAL A 177 -23.85 -10.74 -8.92
C VAL A 177 -25.08 -11.39 -9.55
N VAL A 178 -25.81 -10.62 -10.38
CA VAL A 178 -26.98 -11.08 -11.13
C VAL A 178 -26.56 -11.50 -12.53
#